data_AF-A0A1L7AII3-F1
#
_entry.id   AF-A0A1L7AII3-F1
#
_cell.length_a   1.000
_cell.length_b   1.000
_cell.length_c   1.000
_cell.angle_alpha   90.00
_cell.angle_beta   90.00
_cell.angle_gamma   90.00
#
_symmetry.space_group_name_H-M   'P 1'
#
loop_
_entity.id
_entity.type
_entity.pdbx_description
1 polymer ?
#
loop_
_entity_poly.entity_id
_entity_poly.type
_entity_poly.pdbx_seq_one_letter_code
_entity_poly.pdbx_strand_id
1 'polypeptide(L)' 'MDEALVTRVAEDIRLWTGVALPNETGRQMASMDIPKLIADFEALRGTLRFEDEPSSFEAALQSCKERA' A
#
# COMPACT_ATOMS: atom_id res chain seq x y z
N MET A 1 10.27 7.53 -13.62
CA MET A 1 9.81 8.55 -12.66
C MET A 1 10.56 9.83 -12.92
N ASP A 2 9.93 10.98 -12.69
CA ASP A 2 10.63 12.27 -12.70
C ASP A 2 11.63 12.34 -11.54
N GLU A 3 12.91 12.57 -11.86
CA GLU A 3 14.02 12.59 -10.90
C GLU A 3 13.93 13.77 -9.92
N ALA A 4 13.31 14.87 -10.34
CA ALA A 4 13.02 16.01 -9.47
C ALA A 4 11.98 15.64 -8.41
N LEU A 5 10.96 14.87 -8.79
CA LEU A 5 9.93 14.37 -7.87
C LEU A 5 10.54 13.41 -6.84
N VAL A 6 11.38 12.46 -7.26
CA VAL A 6 12.07 11.51 -6.35
C VAL A 6 12.89 12.26 -5.30
N THR A 7 13.66 13.26 -5.74
CA THR A 7 14.54 14.05 -4.88
C THR A 7 13.76 14.82 -3.83
N ARG A 8 12.71 15.54 -4.24
CA ARG A 8 11.84 16.29 -3.31
C ARG A 8 11.18 15.37 -2.28
N VAL A 9 10.61 14.25 -2.72
CA VAL A 9 9.95 13.30 -1.82
C VAL A 9 10.94 12.69 -0.82
N ALA A 10 12.17 12.39 -1.25
CA ALA A 10 13.21 11.90 -0.35
C ALA A 10 13.61 12.95 0.71
N GLU A 11 13.67 14.23 0.34
CA GLU A 11 13.91 15.32 1.28
C GLU A 11 12.78 15.48 2.30
N ASP A 12 11.52 15.43 1.85
CA ASP A 12 10.34 15.49 2.73
C ASP A 12 10.30 14.31 3.71
N ILE A 13 10.54 13.09 3.23
CA ILE A 13 10.59 11.89 4.08
C ILE A 13 11.70 12.05 5.13
N ARG A 14 12.89 12.49 4.73
CA ARG A 14 13.99 12.69 5.65
C ARG A 14 13.68 13.76 6.69
N LEU A 15 13.08 14.87 6.28
CA LEU A 15 12.75 15.99 7.16
C LEU A 15 11.69 15.61 8.20
N TRP A 16 10.62 14.95 7.77
CA TRP A 16 9.46 14.67 8.63
C TRP A 16 9.54 13.35 9.39
N THR A 17 10.28 12.37 8.87
CA THR A 17 10.33 11.02 9.45
C THR A 17 11.73 10.59 9.89
N GLY A 18 12.77 11.34 9.52
CA GLY A 18 14.17 10.98 9.80
C GLY A 18 14.68 9.78 8.99
N VAL A 19 13.85 9.18 8.14
CA VAL A 19 14.21 8.04 7.30
C VAL A 19 14.99 8.56 6.08
N ALA A 20 16.15 7.97 5.83
CA ALA A 20 16.93 8.20 4.62
C ALA A 20 17.18 6.87 3.92
N LEU A 21 17.25 6.89 2.59
CA LEU A 21 17.64 5.71 1.83
C LEU A 21 19.10 5.35 2.19
N PRO A 22 19.36 4.15 2.72
CA PRO A 22 20.63 3.83 3.38
C PRO A 22 21.80 3.64 2.40
N ASN A 23 21.53 3.32 1.13
CA ASN A 23 22.55 3.05 0.12
C ASN A 23 22.00 3.17 -1.33
N GLU A 24 22.90 3.04 -2.31
CA GLU A 24 22.58 3.11 -3.75
C GLU A 24 21.59 2.02 -4.19
N THR A 25 21.73 0.81 -3.67
CA THR A 25 20.80 -0.29 -3.93
C THR A 25 19.37 0.07 -3.53
N GLY A 26 19.18 0.71 -2.37
CA GLY A 26 17.87 1.18 -1.92
C GLY A 26 17.27 2.23 -2.85
N ARG A 27 18.08 3.11 -3.45
CA ARG A 27 17.64 4.09 -4.46
C ARG A 27 17.19 3.42 -5.76
N GLN A 28 17.96 2.43 -6.23
CA GLN A 28 17.66 1.70 -7.46
C GLN A 28 16.38 0.87 -7.31
N MET A 29 16.24 0.14 -6.20
CA MET A 29 15.03 -0.65 -5.90
C MET A 29 13.79 0.25 -5.78
N ALA A 30 13.90 1.41 -5.11
CA ALA A 30 12.78 2.36 -5.01
C ALA A 30 12.33 2.91 -6.39
N SER A 31 13.25 3.00 -7.35
CA SER A 31 12.97 3.57 -8.67
C SER A 31 12.44 2.54 -9.68
N MET A 32 12.79 1.26 -9.53
CA MET A 32 12.50 0.21 -10.53
C MET A 32 11.62 -0.90 -9.99
N ASP A 33 12.08 -1.60 -8.95
CA ASP A 33 11.46 -2.85 -8.51
C ASP A 33 10.23 -2.63 -7.63
N ILE A 34 10.28 -1.63 -6.73
CA ILE A 34 9.18 -1.34 -5.80
C ILE A 34 7.91 -0.86 -6.55
N PRO A 35 7.96 0.06 -7.53
CA PRO A 35 6.76 0.45 -8.28
C PRO A 35 6.11 -0.72 -9.01
N LYS A 36 6.92 -1.60 -9.62
CA LYS A 36 6.41 -2.83 -10.25
C LYS A 36 5.77 -3.75 -9.22
N LEU A 37 6.43 -3.97 -8.08
CA LEU A 37 5.93 -4.83 -7.02
C LEU A 37 4.60 -4.31 -6.44
N ILE A 38 4.47 -2.99 -6.25
CA ILE A 38 3.21 -2.35 -5.82
C ILE A 38 2.11 -2.62 -6.85
N ALA A 39 2.37 -2.37 -8.13
CA ALA A 39 1.40 -2.61 -9.19
C ALA A 39 0.98 -4.09 -9.28
N ASP A 40 1.93 -5.03 -9.11
CA ASP A 40 1.65 -6.46 -9.08
C ASP A 40 0.75 -6.83 -7.88
N PHE A 41 0.98 -6.24 -6.70
CA PHE A 41 0.12 -6.42 -5.53
C PHE A 41 -1.26 -5.79 -5.69
N GLU A 42 -1.37 -4.63 -6.35
CA GLU A 42 -2.65 -4.00 -6.67
C GLU A 42 -3.45 -4.85 -7.66
N ALA A 43 -2.80 -5.39 -8.69
CA ALA A 43 -3.42 -6.32 -9.64
C ALA A 43 -3.89 -7.60 -8.92
N LEU A 44 -3.05 -8.17 -8.06
CA LEU A 44 -3.43 -9.33 -7.25
C LEU A 44 -4.62 -9.00 -6.34
N ARG A 45 -4.62 -7.84 -5.67
CA ARG A 45 -5.74 -7.40 -4.82
C ARG A 45 -7.05 -7.36 -5.59
N GLY A 46 -7.07 -6.89 -6.83
CA GLY A 46 -8.25 -6.90 -7.69
C GLY A 46 -8.77 -8.30 -8.05
N THR A 47 -7.94 -9.35 -7.93
CA THR A 47 -8.33 -10.76 -8.11
C THR A 47 -8.74 -11.45 -6.81
N LEU A 48 -8.28 -10.93 -5.67
CA LEU A 48 -8.65 -11.44 -4.37
C LEU A 48 -10.06 -10.92 -4.07
N ARG A 49 -11.04 -11.83 -4.01
CA ARG A 49 -12.46 -11.58 -3.74
C ARG A 49 -12.73 -11.08 -2.30
N PHE A 50 -11.92 -10.17 -1.77
CA PHE A 50 -12.20 -9.49 -0.50
C PHE A 50 -13.50 -8.66 -0.57
N GLU A 51 -14.01 -8.39 -1.77
CA GLU A 51 -15.29 -7.71 -2.00
C GLU A 51 -16.51 -8.67 -2.15
N ASP A 52 -16.32 -10.00 -2.12
CA ASP A 52 -17.46 -10.95 -2.12
C ASP A 52 -18.02 -11.23 -0.71
N GLU A 53 -17.49 -10.62 0.33
CA GLU A 53 -18.19 -10.54 1.61
C GLU A 53 -18.77 -9.13 1.82
N PRO A 54 -20.09 -8.93 1.64
CA PRO A 54 -20.80 -8.01 2.46
C PRO A 54 -21.20 -8.76 3.73
N SER A 55 -20.28 -8.96 4.68
CA SER A 55 -20.74 -8.84 6.06
C SER A 55 -20.76 -7.34 6.36
N SER A 56 -21.74 -6.64 5.77
CA SER A 56 -22.01 -5.27 6.20
C SER A 56 -22.18 -5.29 7.71
N PHE A 57 -21.84 -4.21 8.38
CA PHE A 57 -21.97 -4.12 9.83
C PHE A 57 -23.38 -4.52 10.29
N GLU A 58 -24.41 -4.15 9.51
CA GLU A 58 -25.81 -4.52 9.72
C GLU A 58 -26.05 -6.03 9.56
N ALA A 59 -25.46 -6.69 8.56
CA ALA A 59 -25.57 -8.13 8.36
C ALA A 59 -24.89 -8.92 9.50
N ALA A 60 -23.72 -8.46 9.95
CA ALA A 60 -23.03 -9.01 11.11
C ALA A 60 -23.83 -8.80 12.41
N LEU A 61 -24.45 -7.62 12.56
CA LEU A 61 -25.28 -7.27 13.72
C LEU A 61 -26.56 -8.10 13.79
N GLN A 62 -27.20 -8.38 12.65
CA GLN A 62 -28.40 -9.22 12.58
C GLN A 62 -28.09 -10.68 12.92
N SER A 63 -27.01 -11.25 12.35
CA SER A 63 -26.55 -12.60 12.67
C SER A 63 -26.24 -12.79 14.17
N CYS A 64 -25.71 -11.75 14.83
CA CYS A 64 -25.47 -11.78 16.28
C CYS A 64 -26.76 -11.74 17.11
N LYS A 65 -27.86 -11.16 16.59
CA LYS A 65 -29.13 -11.00 17.31
C LYS A 65 -30.07 -12.19 17.16
N GLU A 66 -29.99 -12.94 16.05
CA GLU A 66 -30.84 -14.11 15.77
C GLU A 66 -30.36 -15.40 16.45
N ARG A 67 -29.26 -15.34 17.23
CA ARG A 67 -28.89 -16.42 18.16
C ARG A 67 -29.74 -16.34 19.43
N ALA A 68 -31.00 -16.74 19.32
CA ALA A 68 -31.89 -17.04 20.45
C ALA A 68 -32.43 -18.46 20.31
#